data_AF-A0A3N7DX06-F1
#
_entry.id   AF-A0A3N7DX06-F1
#
_cell.length_a   1.000
_cell.length_b   1.000
_cell.length_c   1.000
_cell.angle_alpha   90.00
_cell.angle_beta   90.00
_cell.angle_gamma   90.00
#
_symmetry.space_group_name_H-M   'P 1'
#
loop_
_entity.id
_entity.type
_entity.pdbx_description
1 polymer ?
#
loop_
_entity_poly.entity_id
_entity_poly.type
_entity_poly.pdbx_seq_one_letter_code
_entity_poly.pdbx_strand_id
1 'polypeptide(L)'
;RRIEQATTLLRDTDLPVTEIAFATGWESLGTFGRTFRDITGQSPSAVRREAQASATPLDRVPACVLKAAQRPDLTTAVLEKRRRLAEGTNPS
;
A
#
# COMPACT_ATOMS: atom_id res chain seq x y z
N ARG A 1 18.81 17.66 -5.37
CA ARG A 1 17.70 18.42 -6.04
C ARG A 1 16.61 18.65 -4.99
N ARG A 2 16.08 19.87 -4.79
CA ARG A 2 15.17 20.20 -3.67
C ARG A 2 13.92 19.31 -3.60
N ILE A 3 13.32 19.00 -4.75
CA ILE A 3 12.14 18.13 -4.83
C ILE A 3 12.44 16.67 -4.46
N GLU A 4 13.60 16.15 -4.89
CA GLU A 4 14.02 14.79 -4.51
C GLU A 4 14.23 14.70 -2.99
N GLN A 5 14.89 15.70 -2.39
CA GLN A 5 15.06 15.79 -0.94
C GLN A 5 13.72 15.89 -0.21
N ALA A 6 12.80 16.73 -0.69
CA ALA A 6 11.45 16.82 -0.13
C ALA A 6 10.70 15.48 -0.21
N THR A 7 10.85 14.75 -1.32
CA THR A 7 10.25 13.43 -1.51
C THR A 7 10.78 12.42 -0.50
N THR A 8 12.10 12.39 -0.26
CA THR A 8 12.71 11.56 0.79
C THR A 8 12.15 11.90 2.17
N LEU A 9 12.10 13.18 2.54
CA LEU A 9 11.58 13.61 3.84
C LEU A 9 10.09 13.28 4.01
N LEU A 10 9.29 13.40 2.96
CA LEU A 10 7.86 13.05 3.00
C LEU A 10 7.61 11.56 3.24
N ARG A 11 8.56 10.70 2.84
CA ARG A 11 8.50 9.23 2.96
C ARG A 11 9.11 8.73 4.25
N ASP A 12 10.25 9.28 4.65
CA ASP A 12 11.08 8.74 5.74
C ASP A 12 10.83 9.43 7.08
N THR A 13 10.05 10.52 7.10
CA THR A 13 9.77 11.29 8.32
C THR A 13 8.30 11.65 8.46
N ASP A 14 7.87 11.90 9.69
CA ASP A 14 6.54 12.40 10.02
C ASP A 14 6.43 13.93 10.05
N LEU A 15 7.50 14.66 9.71
CA LEU A 15 7.55 16.13 9.75
C LEU A 15 6.42 16.75 8.93
N PRO A 16 5.69 17.78 9.39
CA PRO A 16 4.60 18.34 8.61
C PRO A 16 5.09 18.84 7.24
N VAL A 17 4.23 18.75 6.22
CA VAL A 17 4.52 19.20 4.85
C VAL A 17 5.05 20.64 4.83
N THR A 18 4.59 21.45 5.79
CA THR A 18 5.04 22.82 5.98
C THR A 18 6.51 22.93 6.37
N GLU A 19 6.95 22.15 7.35
CA GLU A 19 8.35 22.11 7.77
C GLU A 19 9.25 21.55 6.68
N ILE A 20 8.80 20.52 5.95
CA ILE A 20 9.56 19.95 4.83
C ILE A 20 9.79 20.98 3.72
N ALA A 21 8.79 21.81 3.42
CA ALA A 21 8.94 22.88 2.43
C ALA A 21 10.03 23.88 2.85
N PHE A 22 10.01 24.35 4.09
CA PHE A 22 11.00 25.30 4.58
C PHE A 22 12.40 24.66 4.72
N ALA A 23 12.48 23.42 5.22
CA ALA A 23 13.73 22.68 5.37
C ALA A 23 14.44 22.41 4.03
N THR A 24 13.67 22.31 2.93
CA THR A 24 14.22 22.13 1.57
C THR A 24 14.46 23.44 0.83
N GLY A 25 14.23 24.59 1.47
CA GLY A 25 14.57 25.93 0.98
C GLY A 25 13.48 26.61 0.16
N TRP A 26 12.19 26.31 0.41
CA TRP A 26 11.07 27.04 -0.17
C TRP A 26 10.60 28.14 0.75
N GLU A 27 10.31 29.32 0.19
CA GLU A 27 9.80 30.47 0.94
C GLU A 27 8.27 30.44 1.10
N SER A 28 7.57 29.64 0.28
CA SER A 28 6.11 29.54 0.30
C SER A 28 5.61 28.14 -0.02
N LEU A 29 4.60 27.70 0.74
CA LEU A 29 3.91 26.42 0.57
C LEU A 29 3.15 26.33 -0.75
N GLY A 30 2.57 27.44 -1.21
CA GLY A 30 1.84 27.47 -2.48
C GLY A 30 2.76 27.20 -3.66
N THR A 31 3.92 27.85 -3.69
CA THR A 31 4.95 27.64 -4.72
C THR A 31 5.52 26.23 -4.64
N PHE A 32 5.87 25.79 -3.43
CA PHE A 32 6.34 24.42 -3.20
C PHE A 32 5.35 23.38 -3.73
N GLY A 33 4.08 23.46 -3.34
CA GLY A 33 3.06 22.49 -3.71
C GLY A 33 2.81 22.43 -5.22
N ARG A 34 2.81 23.58 -5.91
CA ARG A 34 2.67 23.65 -7.37
C ARG A 34 3.87 23.03 -8.06
N THR A 35 5.08 23.50 -7.76
CA THR A 35 6.30 22.99 -8.40
C THR A 35 6.57 21.52 -8.09
N PHE A 36 6.25 21.07 -6.87
CA PHE A 36 6.33 19.66 -6.51
C PHE A 36 5.40 18.81 -7.37
N ARG A 37 4.14 19.25 -7.55
CA ARG A 37 3.19 18.56 -8.43
C ARG A 37 3.61 18.59 -9.89
N ASP A 38 4.13 19.71 -10.38
CA ASP A 38 4.58 19.83 -11.78
C ASP A 38 5.74 18.87 -12.08
N ILE A 39 6.59 18.58 -11.09
CA ILE A 39 7.76 17.69 -11.24
C ILE A 39 7.41 16.22 -10.96
N THR A 40 6.59 15.94 -9.94
CA THR A 40 6.30 14.56 -9.48
C THR A 40 4.98 14.00 -10.00
N GLY A 41 4.10 14.85 -10.54
CA GLY A 41 2.74 14.50 -10.93
C GLY A 41 1.74 14.44 -9.77
N GLN A 42 2.20 14.45 -8.51
CA GLN A 42 1.36 14.27 -7.33
C GLN A 42 1.56 15.41 -6.32
N SER A 43 0.61 15.62 -5.41
CA SER A 43 0.80 16.59 -4.33
C SER A 43 1.69 16.01 -3.22
N PRO A 44 2.42 16.87 -2.45
CA PRO A 44 3.23 16.41 -1.32
C PRO A 44 2.45 15.53 -0.33
N SER A 45 1.20 15.89 -0.03
CA SER A 45 0.33 15.13 0.87
C SER A 45 -0.10 13.78 0.29
N ALA A 46 -0.29 13.67 -1.04
CA ALA A 46 -0.60 12.40 -1.68
C ALA A 46 0.59 11.44 -1.58
N VAL A 47 1.81 11.93 -1.88
CA VAL A 47 3.05 11.16 -1.74
C VAL A 47 3.25 10.66 -0.31
N ARG A 48 3.01 11.50 0.70
CA ARG A 48 3.06 11.08 2.11
C ARG A 48 2.04 9.98 2.40
N ARG A 49 0.79 10.16 1.98
CA ARG A 49 -0.26 9.17 2.25
C ARG A 49 0.05 7.83 1.62
N GLU A 50 0.59 7.82 0.41
CA GLU A 50 1.03 6.61 -0.28
C GLU A 50 2.21 5.96 0.43
N ALA A 51 3.18 6.76 0.88
CA ALA A 51 4.30 6.27 1.69
C ALA A 51 3.80 5.60 2.97
N GLN A 52 2.89 6.24 3.71
CA GLN A 52 2.29 5.68 4.93
C GLN A 52 1.44 4.43 4.66
N ALA A 53 0.72 4.39 3.53
CA ALA A 53 -0.05 3.22 3.13
C ALA A 53 0.87 2.04 2.76
N SER A 54 2.02 2.30 2.14
CA SER A 54 3.03 1.28 1.81
C SER A 54 3.90 0.86 3.01
N ALA A 55 4.10 1.77 3.97
CA ALA A 55 4.79 1.52 5.22
C ALA A 55 3.88 0.87 6.27
N THR A 56 2.56 0.87 6.05
CA THR A 56 1.66 0.00 6.79
C THR A 56 2.04 -1.42 6.40
N PRO A 57 2.54 -2.24 7.35
CA PRO A 57 2.92 -3.60 7.02
C PRO A 57 1.69 -4.31 6.45
N LEU A 58 1.93 -5.31 5.63
CA LEU A 58 0.97 -6.35 5.23
C LEU A 58 0.40 -7.14 6.45
N ASP A 59 0.35 -6.54 7.64
CA ASP A 59 0.07 -7.08 8.98
C ASP A 59 -1.19 -6.44 9.60
N ARG A 60 -2.11 -5.91 8.81
CA ARG A 60 -3.48 -5.64 9.28
C ARG A 60 -4.52 -6.40 8.49
N VAL A 61 -4.26 -7.69 8.40
CA VAL A 61 -5.34 -8.66 8.27
C VAL A 61 -6.20 -8.53 9.53
N PRO A 62 -7.50 -8.19 9.44
CA PRO A 62 -8.37 -8.13 10.62
C PRO A 62 -8.30 -9.46 11.37
N ALA A 63 -8.39 -9.45 12.71
CA ALA A 63 -8.33 -10.69 13.50
C ALA A 63 -9.34 -11.76 13.04
N CYS A 64 -10.46 -11.36 12.42
CA CYS A 64 -11.42 -12.28 11.80
C CYS A 64 -10.87 -12.98 10.55
N VAL A 65 -10.06 -12.29 9.74
CA VAL A 65 -9.44 -12.83 8.52
C VAL A 65 -8.23 -13.70 8.87
N LEU A 66 -7.46 -13.37 9.94
CA LEU A 66 -6.38 -14.23 10.45
C LEU A 66 -6.93 -15.56 11.01
N LYS A 67 -8.02 -15.51 11.78
CA LYS A 67 -8.69 -16.73 12.30
C LYS A 67 -9.26 -17.61 11.18
N ALA A 68 -9.66 -17.03 10.05
CA ALA A 68 -10.14 -17.79 8.89
C ALA A 68 -8.99 -18.47 8.14
N ALA A 69 -7.82 -17.83 8.04
CA ALA A 69 -6.64 -18.37 7.36
C ALA A 69 -5.91 -19.47 8.15
N GLN A 70 -6.06 -19.52 9.48
CA GLN A 70 -5.42 -20.50 10.37
C GLN A 70 -6.25 -21.77 10.65
N ARG A 71 -7.40 -21.95 9.99
CA ARG A 71 -8.15 -23.22 10.08
C ARG A 71 -7.54 -24.25 9.11
N PRO A 72 -6.91 -25.34 9.59
CA PRO A 72 -6.26 -26.33 8.72
C PRO A 72 -7.24 -27.22 7.93
N ASP A 73 -8.56 -27.05 8.07
CA ASP A 73 -9.52 -28.09 7.67
C ASP A 73 -10.24 -27.87 6.33
N LEU A 74 -9.89 -26.85 5.51
CA LEU A 74 -10.57 -26.65 4.22
C LEU A 74 -9.72 -26.95 2.97
N THR A 75 -8.39 -26.90 3.06
CA THR A 75 -7.52 -27.18 1.89
C THR A 75 -7.50 -28.67 1.56
N THR A 76 -7.62 -29.55 2.55
CA THR A 76 -7.69 -31.00 2.33
C THR A 76 -9.06 -31.42 1.77
N ALA A 77 -10.15 -30.79 2.19
CA ALA A 77 -11.50 -31.20 1.78
C ALA A 77 -11.87 -30.81 0.34
N VAL A 78 -11.34 -29.70 -0.19
CA VAL A 78 -11.69 -29.22 -1.54
C VAL A 78 -10.86 -29.93 -2.62
N LEU A 79 -9.64 -30.37 -2.31
CA LEU A 79 -8.80 -31.15 -3.24
C LEU A 79 -9.30 -32.60 -3.39
N GLU A 80 -9.80 -33.24 -2.33
CA GLU A 80 -10.35 -34.61 -2.42
C GLU A 80 -11.66 -34.66 -3.21
N LYS A 81 -12.49 -33.60 -3.12
CA LYS A 81 -13.84 -33.59 -3.72
C LYS A 81 -13.82 -33.38 -5.24
N ARG A 82 -12.77 -32.78 -5.81
CA ARG A 82 -12.64 -32.64 -7.27
C ARG A 82 -12.13 -33.89 -7.99
N ARG A 83 -11.61 -34.89 -7.26
CA ARG A 83 -11.14 -36.15 -7.85
C ARG A 83 -12.24 -37.24 -7.92
N ARG A 84 -13.38 -37.08 -7.24
CA ARG A 84 -14.49 -38.06 -7.26
C ARG A 84 -15.73 -37.62 -8.05
N LEU A 85 -15.58 -36.79 -9.09
CA LEU A 85 -16.69 -36.48 -10.02
C LEU A 85 -16.29 -36.58 -11.50
N ALA A 86 -15.13 -37.16 -11.82
CA ALA A 86 -14.64 -37.35 -13.19
C ALA A 86 -14.22 -38.81 -13.47
N GLU A 87 -14.91 -39.78 -12.87
CA GLU A 87 -14.79 -41.20 -13.24
C GLU A 87 -16.19 -41.80 -13.36
N GLY A 88 -16.52 -42.31 -14.55
CA GLY A 88 -17.60 -43.27 -14.71
C GLY A 88 -18.75 -42.87 -15.65
N THR A 89 -18.43 -42.70 -16.94
CA THR A 89 -19.31 -43.15 -18.02
C THR A 89 -19.93 -44.52 -17.70
N ASN A 90 -21.24 -44.69 -17.86
CA ASN A 90 -21.75 -45.89 -18.55
C ASN A 90 -23.12 -45.63 -19.21
N PRO A 91 -23.36 -46.20 -20.39
CA PRO A 91 -24.52 -45.93 -21.23
C PRO A 91 -25.65 -46.94 -21.00
N SER A 92 -26.84 -46.57 -21.45
CA SER A 92 -27.74 -47.41 -22.26
C SER A 92 -28.67 -46.50 -23.05
#